data_AF-A0A2G9MUX8-F1
#
_entry.id   AF-A0A2G9MUX8-F1
#
_cell.length_a   1.000
_cell.length_b   1.000
_cell.length_c   1.000
_cell.angle_alpha   90.00
_cell.angle_beta   90.00
_cell.angle_gamma   90.00
#
_symmetry.space_group_name_H-M   'P 1'
#
loop_
_entity.id
_entity.type
_entity.pdbx_description
1 polymer ?
#
loop_
_entity_poly.entity_id
_entity_poly.type
_entity_poly.pdbx_seq_one_letter_code
_entity_poly.pdbx_strand_id
1 'polypeptide(L)'
;MSKKAAVMRGDGIGPEVVNSMLRVLKECNSQTEIILCEAGSEQWDKNGRKDKSYIPDATMRTLEDSDACFKGPTTTIPVPDAPRSVAVTLR
;
A
#
# COMPACT_ATOMS: atom_id res chain seq x y z
N MET A 1 17.04 12.73 -11.50
CA MET A 1 16.73 11.38 -11.01
C MET A 1 15.29 11.06 -11.37
N SER A 2 14.97 9.79 -11.62
CA SER A 2 13.57 9.36 -11.76
C SER A 2 12.83 9.59 -10.43
N LYS A 3 11.54 9.90 -10.51
CA LYS A 3 10.65 10.05 -9.35
C LYS A 3 10.22 8.68 -8.85
N LYS A 4 10.15 8.49 -7.53
CA LYS A 4 9.76 7.24 -6.90
C LYS A 4 8.32 7.29 -6.40
N ALA A 5 7.55 6.24 -6.67
CA ALA A 5 6.21 6.08 -6.14
C ALA A 5 6.05 4.74 -5.40
N ALA A 6 5.72 4.82 -4.11
CA ALA A 6 5.33 3.67 -3.31
C ALA A 6 3.89 3.27 -3.65
N VAL A 7 3.67 2.03 -4.11
CA VAL A 7 2.35 1.54 -4.51
C VAL A 7 1.93 0.40 -3.60
N MET A 8 0.97 0.67 -2.71
CA MET A 8 0.35 -0.33 -1.85
C MET A 8 -0.78 -1.02 -2.60
N ARG A 9 -0.69 -2.34 -2.82
CA ARG A 9 -1.72 -3.09 -3.56
C ARG A 9 -3.04 -3.17 -2.80
N GLY A 10 -2.97 -3.23 -1.47
CA GLY A 10 -4.13 -3.27 -0.60
C GLY A 10 -4.83 -4.63 -0.59
N ASP A 11 -6.10 -4.63 -0.17
CA ASP A 11 -6.92 -5.81 0.08
C ASP A 11 -8.11 -5.88 -0.90
N GLY A 12 -8.79 -7.03 -0.95
CA GLY A 12 -10.01 -7.22 -1.74
C GLY A 12 -9.78 -6.95 -3.23
N ILE A 13 -10.54 -6.02 -3.81
CA ILE A 13 -10.36 -5.61 -5.23
C ILE A 13 -9.09 -4.78 -5.47
N GLY A 14 -8.36 -4.39 -4.42
CA GLY A 14 -7.22 -3.49 -4.49
C GLY A 14 -6.14 -3.93 -5.48
N PRO A 15 -5.64 -5.18 -5.41
CA PRO A 15 -4.68 -5.71 -6.36
C PRO A 15 -5.13 -5.63 -7.83
N GLU A 16 -6.42 -5.81 -8.12
CA GLU A 16 -6.98 -5.77 -9.49
C GLU A 16 -7.00 -4.34 -10.06
N VAL A 17 -7.47 -3.38 -9.27
CA VAL A 17 -7.53 -1.97 -9.71
C VAL A 17 -6.14 -1.34 -9.76
N VAL A 18 -5.23 -1.72 -8.85
CA VAL A 18 -3.83 -1.31 -8.88
C VAL A 18 -3.13 -1.86 -10.12
N ASN A 19 -3.34 -3.13 -10.47
CA ASN A 19 -2.80 -3.70 -11.71
C ASN A 19 -3.30 -2.95 -12.95
N SER A 20 -4.56 -2.51 -12.96
CA SER A 20 -5.13 -1.71 -14.05
C SER A 20 -4.46 -0.34 -14.15
N MET A 21 -4.23 0.32 -13.02
CA MET A 21 -3.48 1.58 -12.95
C MET A 21 -2.04 1.41 -13.46
N LEU A 22 -1.34 0.35 -13.06
CA LEU A 22 0.03 0.06 -13.51
C LEU A 22 0.10 -0.16 -15.03
N ARG A 23 -0.92 -0.80 -15.63
CA ARG A 23 -1.01 -0.93 -17.10
C ARG A 23 -1.12 0.43 -17.77
N VAL A 24 -1.98 1.32 -17.26
CA VAL A 24 -2.12 2.68 -17.82
C VAL A 24 -0.79 3.45 -17.74
N LEU A 25 -0.10 3.41 -16.59
CA LEU A 25 1.22 4.07 -16.45
C LEU A 25 2.25 3.54 -17.45
N LYS A 26 2.23 2.23 -17.71
CA LYS A 26 3.09 1.59 -18.71
C LYS A 26 2.77 2.08 -20.13
N GLU A 27 1.50 2.09 -20.52
CA GLU A 27 1.06 2.57 -21.85
C GLU A 27 1.37 4.07 -22.05
N CYS A 28 1.37 4.85 -20.95
CA CYS A 28 1.80 6.25 -20.97
C CYS A 28 3.33 6.44 -21.00
N ASN A 29 4.14 5.39 -21.07
CA ASN A 29 5.60 5.44 -20.98
C ASN A 29 6.10 6.21 -19.75
N SER A 30 5.42 6.04 -18.61
CA SER A 30 5.81 6.71 -17.36
C SER A 30 7.24 6.35 -16.98
N GLN A 31 8.03 7.36 -16.60
CA GLN A 31 9.42 7.20 -16.16
C GLN A 31 9.54 7.00 -14.65
N THR A 32 8.41 6.99 -13.93
CA THR A 32 8.36 6.83 -12.47
C THR A 32 8.81 5.44 -12.06
N GLU A 33 9.73 5.36 -11.10
CA GLU A 33 10.10 4.12 -10.45
C GLU A 33 8.97 3.68 -9.51
N ILE A 34 8.38 2.52 -9.80
CA ILE A 34 7.29 1.95 -9.00
C ILE A 34 7.86 0.96 -7.99
N ILE A 35 7.63 1.22 -6.70
CA ILE A 35 8.03 0.34 -5.60
C ILE A 35 6.76 -0.27 -5.00
N LEU A 36 6.55 -1.56 -5.26
CA LEU A 36 5.38 -2.28 -4.72
C LEU A 36 5.56 -2.53 -3.23
N CYS A 37 4.50 -2.24 -2.47
CA CYS A 37 4.46 -2.34 -1.02
C CYS A 37 3.22 -3.10 -0.55
N GLU A 38 3.31 -3.64 0.67
CA GLU A 38 2.21 -4.33 1.34
C GLU A 38 1.54 -3.38 2.34
N ALA A 39 0.21 -3.35 2.39
CA ALA A 39 -0.54 -2.68 3.43
C ALA A 39 -1.96 -3.22 3.44
N GLY A 40 -2.58 -3.27 4.61
CA GLY A 40 -3.96 -3.71 4.76
C GLY A 40 -4.13 -4.89 5.70
N SER A 41 -5.36 -5.37 5.80
CA SER A 41 -5.70 -6.43 6.73
C SER A 41 -5.23 -7.80 6.26
N GLU A 42 -5.15 -8.07 4.96
CA GLU A 42 -4.72 -9.38 4.46
C GLU A 42 -3.23 -9.64 4.74
N GLN A 43 -2.37 -8.62 4.62
CA GLN A 43 -0.96 -8.76 4.99
C GLN A 43 -0.81 -8.91 6.52
N TRP A 44 -1.61 -8.16 7.29
CA TRP A 44 -1.66 -8.25 8.74
C TRP A 44 -2.12 -9.64 9.21
N ASP A 45 -3.11 -10.22 8.55
CA ASP A 45 -3.56 -11.59 8.80
C ASP A 45 -2.47 -12.61 8.44
N LYS A 46 -1.79 -12.45 7.29
CA LYS A 46 -0.67 -13.30 6.87
C LYS A 46 0.49 -13.27 7.86
N ASN A 47 0.73 -12.15 8.54
CA ASN A 47 1.78 -12.03 9.56
C ASN A 47 1.34 -12.49 10.97
N GLY A 48 0.11 -12.99 11.10
CA GLY A 48 -0.44 -13.49 12.36
C GLY A 48 -0.95 -12.39 13.29
N ARG A 49 -1.32 -11.22 12.74
CA ARG A 49 -1.91 -10.08 13.46
C ARG A 49 -1.02 -9.52 14.56
N LYS A 50 0.30 -9.59 14.35
CA LYS A 50 1.30 -9.22 15.37
C LYS A 50 1.67 -7.75 15.33
N ASP A 51 1.53 -7.13 14.17
CA ASP A 51 1.94 -5.75 13.98
C ASP A 51 0.93 -4.79 14.56
N LYS A 52 1.43 -3.69 15.13
CA LYS A 52 0.61 -2.59 15.68
C LYS A 52 -0.08 -1.74 14.60
N SER A 53 0.29 -1.95 13.34
CA SER A 53 -0.15 -1.19 12.18
C SER A 53 -0.54 -2.14 11.06
N TYR A 54 -1.51 -1.74 10.23
CA TYR A 54 -1.76 -2.39 8.94
C TYR A 54 -0.67 -2.11 7.90
N ILE A 55 0.26 -1.19 8.20
CA ILE A 55 1.38 -0.81 7.34
C ILE A 55 2.66 -1.37 7.96
N PRO A 56 3.34 -2.34 7.31
CA PRO A 56 4.63 -2.85 7.78
C PRO A 56 5.69 -1.76 7.85
N ASP A 57 6.64 -1.87 8.77
CA ASP A 57 7.77 -0.93 8.90
C ASP A 57 8.56 -0.77 7.60
N ALA A 58 8.73 -1.86 6.84
CA ALA A 58 9.39 -1.82 5.53
C ALA A 58 8.62 -0.94 4.53
N THR A 59 7.28 -0.95 4.58
CA THR A 59 6.45 -0.10 3.73
C THR A 59 6.50 1.36 4.18
N MET A 60 6.51 1.63 5.50
CA MET A 60 6.70 2.99 6.03
C MET A 60 8.02 3.60 5.57
N ARG A 61 9.13 2.85 5.63
CA ARG A 61 10.43 3.33 5.13
C ARG A 61 10.39 3.66 3.63
N THR A 62 9.79 2.79 2.83
CA THR A 62 9.61 3.07 1.39
C THR A 62 8.75 4.32 1.14
N LEU A 63 7.71 4.54 1.95
CA LEU A 63 6.87 5.74 1.87
C LEU A 63 7.66 7.02 2.19
N GLU A 64 8.51 6.99 3.22
CA GLU A 64 9.39 8.11 3.60
C GLU A 64 10.42 8.45 2.52
N ASP A 65 10.93 7.42 1.82
CA ASP A 65 11.93 7.56 0.75
C ASP A 65 11.34 7.85 -0.65
N SER A 66 10.00 7.92 -0.78
CA SER A 66 9.30 8.10 -2.07
C SER A 66 8.79 9.52 -2.28
N ASP A 67 8.75 9.96 -3.54
CA ASP A 67 8.20 11.28 -3.91
C ASP A 67 6.66 11.31 -3.88
N ALA A 68 6.01 10.16 -4.03
CA ALA A 68 4.56 10.00 -4.02
C ALA A 68 4.16 8.61 -3.51
N CYS A 69 2.88 8.44 -3.16
CA CYS A 69 2.31 7.13 -2.90
C CYS A 69 0.97 6.92 -3.59
N PHE A 70 0.69 5.68 -3.97
CA PHE A 70 -0.64 5.24 -4.41
C PHE A 70 -1.13 4.15 -3.46
N LYS A 71 -2.26 4.43 -2.80
CA LYS A 71 -2.88 3.52 -1.84
C LYS A 71 -4.06 2.81 -2.48
N GLY A 72 -3.89 1.52 -2.81
CA GLY A 72 -5.02 0.66 -3.15
C GLY A 72 -6.04 0.56 -2.00
N PRO A 73 -7.31 0.19 -2.29
CA PRO A 73 -8.32 -0.14 -1.28
C PRO A 73 -7.77 -1.06 -0.19
N THR A 74 -8.09 -0.80 1.07
CA THR A 74 -7.69 -1.67 2.20
C THR A 74 -8.87 -1.85 3.13
N THR A 75 -9.00 -3.03 3.69
CA THR A 75 -10.02 -3.35 4.69
C THR A 75 -9.52 -2.93 6.07
N THR A 76 -10.39 -2.27 6.84
CA THR A 76 -10.18 -2.04 8.27
C THR A 76 -11.11 -2.98 8.99
N ILE A 77 -10.57 -3.99 9.67
CA ILE A 77 -11.39 -5.03 10.31
C ILE A 77 -12.05 -4.43 11.56
N PRO A 78 -13.37 -4.54 11.74
CA PRO A 78 -14.08 -4.01 12.89
C PRO A 78 -14.01 -4.97 14.10
N VAL A 79 -12.80 -5.28 14.57
CA VAL A 79 -12.57 -6.11 15.78
C VAL A 79 -11.85 -5.29 16.85
N PRO A 80 -12.03 -5.62 18.15
CA PRO A 80 -11.23 -5.03 19.22
C PRO A 80 -9.74 -5.17 18.93
N ASP A 81 -8.98 -4.16 19.33
CA ASP A 81 -7.51 -4.09 19.20
C ASP A 81 -6.98 -4.14 17.75
N ALA A 82 -7.86 -4.06 16.74
CA ALA A 82 -7.44 -3.86 15.36
C ALA A 82 -6.63 -2.56 15.22
N PRO A 83 -5.57 -2.57 14.39
CA PRO A 83 -4.81 -1.35 14.10
C PRO A 83 -5.68 -0.22 13.56
N ARG A 84 -5.19 1.02 13.72
CA ARG A 84 -5.77 2.19 13.05
C ARG A 84 -5.76 1.98 11.53
N SER A 85 -6.85 2.36 10.87
CA SER A 85 -7.02 2.23 9.41
C SER A 85 -5.84 2.79 8.62
N VAL A 86 -5.40 2.08 7.58
CA VAL A 86 -4.31 2.52 6.67
C VAL A 86 -4.55 3.95 6.16
N ALA A 87 -5.78 4.27 5.73
CA ALA A 87 -6.09 5.59 5.18
C ALA A 87 -6.00 6.72 6.21
N VAL A 88 -6.15 6.42 7.49
CA VAL A 88 -6.06 7.40 8.57
C VAL A 88 -4.63 7.48 9.11
N THR A 89 -3.88 6.37 9.10
CA THR A 89 -2.47 6.32 9.49
C THR A 89 -1.57 7.08 8.51
N LEU A 90 -1.92 7.14 7.23
CA LEU A 90 -1.16 7.87 6.19
C LEU A 90 -1.42 9.40 6.16
N ARG A 91 -2.41 9.91 6.90
CA ARG A 91 -2.76 11.34 6.95
C ARG A 91 -2.04 12.05 8.07
#